data_AF-A0A6V8DB90-F1
#
_entry.id   AF-A0A6V8DB90-F1
#
_cell.length_a   1.000
_cell.length_b   1.000
_cell.length_c   1.000
_cell.angle_alpha   90.00
_cell.angle_beta   90.00
_cell.angle_gamma   90.00
#
_symmetry.space_group_name_H-M   'P 1'
#
loop_
_entity.id
_entity.type
_entity.pdbx_description
1 polymer ?
#
loop_
_entity_poly.entity_id
_entity_poly.type
_entity_poly.pdbx_seq_one_letter_code
_entity_poly.pdbx_strand_id
1 'polypeptide(L)'
;WRWNLFEHYTALEPSIPEDAVVLAGYDISLGLRYGVQTYRFGPSEDPIHDSIVVVNATHVVTGGIATRFAWEDEPMRLLGAPLMPITHATQGNDHHILWAVDAHRMVWHDTADVLNITEARVHSGDAVLIDGGATVQVPEGWAWAEAFDAGKQLADGSSVVDLLLGLDTTASKVCSASCPDTITVPEGTTYLLRVRWSDA
;
A
#
# COMPACT_ATOMS: atom_id res chain seq x y z
N TRP A 1 18.96 -22.72 -10.77
CA TRP A 1 19.37 -22.32 -9.41
C TRP A 1 18.09 -22.12 -8.62
N ARG A 2 17.83 -22.99 -7.63
CA ARG A 2 16.65 -22.85 -6.74
C ARG A 2 16.97 -21.77 -5.73
N TRP A 3 16.61 -20.54 -6.05
CA TRP A 3 16.49 -19.51 -5.03
C TRP A 3 15.35 -19.93 -4.11
N ASN A 4 15.60 -19.88 -2.80
CA ASN A 4 14.65 -20.36 -1.79
C ASN A 4 13.97 -19.12 -1.17
N LEU A 5 12.72 -19.27 -0.73
CA LEU A 5 11.92 -18.27 -0.02
C LEU A 5 12.73 -17.44 1.00
N PHE A 6 13.75 -18.05 1.61
CA PHE A 6 14.62 -17.43 2.61
C PHE A 6 15.56 -16.33 2.10
N GLU A 7 15.97 -16.34 0.83
CA GLU A 7 16.90 -15.32 0.31
C GLU A 7 16.23 -13.95 0.22
N HIS A 8 14.93 -13.92 -0.06
CA HIS A 8 14.13 -12.70 -0.09
C HIS A 8 13.97 -12.09 1.31
N TYR A 9 13.83 -12.91 2.35
CA TYR A 9 13.82 -12.43 3.74
C TYR A 9 15.20 -11.94 4.20
N THR A 10 16.27 -12.59 3.75
CA THR A 10 17.66 -12.18 4.05
C THR A 10 17.98 -10.80 3.45
N ALA A 11 17.40 -10.48 2.29
CA ALA A 11 17.59 -9.18 1.66
C ALA A 11 16.89 -8.03 2.41
N LEU A 12 15.77 -8.30 3.08
CA LEU A 12 15.03 -7.29 3.85
C LEU A 12 15.54 -7.12 5.28
N GLU A 13 16.06 -8.19 5.89
CA GLU A 13 16.47 -8.23 7.30
C GLU A 13 17.36 -7.05 7.75
N PRO A 14 18.37 -6.59 6.98
CA PRO A 14 19.20 -5.47 7.38
C PRO A 14 18.46 -4.13 7.53
N SER A 15 17.24 -4.03 6.98
CA SER A 15 16.38 -2.85 7.06
C SER A 15 15.29 -2.97 8.11
N ILE A 16 15.19 -4.10 8.82
CA ILE A 16 14.21 -4.32 9.90
C ILE A 16 14.85 -3.89 11.22
N PRO A 17 14.28 -2.90 11.94
CA PRO A 17 14.76 -2.52 13.27
C PRO A 17 14.70 -3.67 14.29
N GLU A 18 15.62 -3.69 15.25
CA GLU A 18 15.67 -4.75 16.28
C GLU A 18 14.42 -4.78 17.17
N ASP A 19 13.76 -3.64 17.35
CA ASP A 19 12.52 -3.47 18.13
C ASP A 19 11.25 -3.58 17.27
N ALA A 20 11.38 -3.98 16.00
CA ALA A 20 10.24 -4.09 15.11
C ALA A 20 9.30 -5.24 15.50
N VAL A 21 8.00 -4.93 15.44
CA VAL A 21 6.93 -5.93 15.43
C VAL A 21 6.43 -6.05 13.99
N VAL A 22 6.69 -7.19 13.36
CA VAL A 22 6.48 -7.40 11.93
C VAL A 22 5.24 -8.24 11.67
N LEU A 23 4.41 -7.84 10.71
CA LEU A 23 3.41 -8.70 10.09
C LEU A 23 3.95 -9.28 8.78
N ALA A 24 3.84 -10.59 8.60
CA ALA A 24 4.25 -11.23 7.35
C ALA A 24 3.38 -12.46 7.03
N GLY A 25 3.20 -12.74 5.74
CA GLY A 25 2.52 -13.95 5.27
C GLY A 25 3.21 -15.22 5.77
N TYR A 26 4.55 -15.27 5.62
CA TYR A 26 5.40 -16.36 6.14
C TYR A 26 6.15 -15.94 7.42
N ASP A 27 5.38 -15.57 8.43
CA ASP A 27 5.80 -15.16 9.79
C ASP A 27 6.92 -16.02 10.41
N ILE A 28 6.81 -17.35 10.30
CA ILE A 28 7.76 -18.31 10.88
C ILE A 28 9.18 -18.13 10.31
N SER A 29 9.29 -17.76 9.03
CA SER A 29 10.59 -17.60 8.35
C SER A 29 11.38 -16.42 8.93
N LEU A 30 10.71 -15.32 9.27
CA LEU A 30 11.35 -14.16 9.89
C LEU A 30 11.67 -14.42 11.36
N GLY A 31 10.67 -14.85 12.13
CA GLY A 31 10.83 -14.95 13.58
C GLY A 31 11.80 -16.04 14.03
N LEU A 32 11.74 -17.24 13.45
CA LEU A 32 12.63 -18.32 13.89
C LEU A 32 14.06 -18.18 13.38
N ARG A 33 14.27 -17.55 12.23
CA ARG A 33 15.61 -17.49 11.60
C ARG A 33 16.39 -16.25 11.96
N TYR A 34 15.71 -15.12 12.13
CA TYR A 34 16.35 -13.82 12.33
C TYR A 34 16.00 -13.19 13.68
N GLY A 35 15.19 -13.87 14.52
CA GLY A 35 14.86 -13.39 15.86
C GLY A 35 13.92 -12.19 15.90
N VAL A 36 13.30 -11.84 14.76
CA VAL A 36 12.37 -10.72 14.63
C VAL A 36 11.00 -11.07 15.20
N GLN A 37 10.41 -10.23 16.06
CA GLN A 37 9.06 -10.46 16.58
C GLN A 37 8.06 -10.38 15.43
N THR A 38 7.59 -11.54 14.95
CA THR A 38 6.76 -11.63 13.74
C THR A 38 5.43 -12.30 14.03
N TYR A 39 4.37 -11.75 13.44
CA TYR A 39 3.00 -12.24 13.50
C TYR A 39 2.47 -12.46 12.08
N ARG A 40 1.41 -13.26 11.99
CA ARG A 40 0.65 -13.46 10.77
C ARG A 40 -0.56 -12.55 10.75
N PHE A 41 -0.97 -12.15 9.54
CA PHE A 41 -2.26 -11.52 9.32
C PHE A 41 -3.44 -12.39 9.80
N GLY A 42 -4.39 -11.75 10.47
CA GLY A 42 -5.65 -12.34 10.88
C GLY A 42 -6.68 -12.38 9.73
N PRO A 43 -7.75 -13.18 9.85
CA PRO A 43 -8.88 -13.10 8.94
C PRO A 43 -9.64 -11.78 9.15
N SER A 44 -9.68 -10.94 8.12
CA SER A 44 -10.49 -9.72 8.06
C SER A 44 -10.72 -9.30 6.61
N GLU A 45 -11.72 -8.45 6.39
CA GLU A 45 -11.91 -7.72 5.13
C GLU A 45 -10.80 -6.68 4.94
N ASP A 46 -10.28 -6.11 6.04
CA ASP A 46 -9.05 -5.31 6.06
C ASP A 46 -7.94 -6.01 6.87
N PRO A 47 -7.27 -7.01 6.26
CA PRO A 47 -6.32 -7.85 6.97
C PRO A 47 -5.06 -7.10 7.40
N ILE A 48 -4.70 -5.99 6.75
CA ILE A 48 -3.48 -5.26 7.07
C ILE A 48 -3.72 -4.36 8.27
N HIS A 49 -4.72 -3.47 8.20
CA HIS A 49 -5.01 -2.52 9.28
C HIS A 49 -5.37 -3.24 10.58
N ASP A 50 -6.31 -4.18 10.54
CA ASP A 50 -6.78 -4.86 11.75
C ASP A 50 -5.67 -5.66 12.43
N SER A 51 -4.80 -6.29 11.64
CA SER A 51 -3.66 -7.01 12.18
C SER A 51 -2.66 -6.06 12.83
N ILE A 52 -2.42 -4.87 12.24
CA ILE A 52 -1.56 -3.83 12.85
C ILE A 52 -2.10 -3.47 14.24
N VAL A 53 -3.40 -3.21 14.35
CA VAL A 53 -4.05 -2.84 15.62
C VAL A 53 -3.93 -3.97 16.66
N VAL A 54 -4.18 -5.22 16.26
CA VAL A 54 -4.21 -6.37 17.18
C VAL A 54 -2.85 -6.65 17.82
N VAL A 55 -1.76 -6.58 17.04
CA VAL A 55 -0.42 -6.92 17.55
C VAL A 55 0.47 -5.70 17.77
N ASN A 56 -0.07 -4.49 17.54
CA ASN A 56 0.67 -3.24 17.54
C ASN A 56 1.91 -3.32 16.64
N ALA A 57 1.70 -3.77 15.39
CA ALA A 57 2.78 -3.93 14.42
C ALA A 57 3.39 -2.57 14.06
N THR A 58 4.69 -2.53 13.85
CA THR A 58 5.41 -1.35 13.37
C THR A 58 5.80 -1.49 11.90
N HIS A 59 5.83 -2.72 11.40
CA HIS A 59 6.26 -3.04 10.05
C HIS A 59 5.41 -4.14 9.44
N VAL A 60 5.34 -4.15 8.12
CA VAL A 60 4.62 -5.16 7.34
C VAL A 60 5.52 -5.64 6.21
N VAL A 61 5.50 -6.94 5.93
CA VAL A 61 6.17 -7.55 4.79
C VAL A 61 5.14 -8.22 3.89
N THR A 62 5.16 -7.90 2.61
CA THR A 62 4.24 -8.44 1.60
C THR A 62 4.97 -8.90 0.34
N GLY A 63 4.32 -9.78 -0.42
CA GLY A 63 4.78 -10.20 -1.74
C GLY A 63 5.93 -11.20 -1.69
N GLY A 64 6.80 -11.16 -2.70
CA GLY A 64 7.88 -12.12 -2.95
C GLY A 64 7.45 -13.30 -3.83
N ILE A 65 8.31 -14.30 -3.97
CA ILE A 65 8.09 -15.44 -4.89
C ILE A 65 6.88 -16.32 -4.57
N ALA A 66 6.34 -16.18 -3.36
CA ALA A 66 5.17 -16.90 -2.90
C ALA A 66 4.46 -16.02 -1.87
N THR A 67 3.17 -15.80 -2.09
CA THR A 67 2.27 -15.15 -1.15
C THR A 67 1.47 -16.22 -0.40
N ARG A 68 1.17 -15.95 0.87
CA ARG A 68 0.31 -16.85 1.66
C ARG A 68 -1.15 -16.51 1.43
N PHE A 69 -1.44 -15.23 1.23
CA PHE A 69 -2.79 -14.71 1.08
C PHE A 69 -2.96 -14.09 -0.31
N ALA A 70 -4.08 -14.40 -0.97
CA ALA A 70 -4.37 -13.90 -2.31
C ALA A 70 -4.42 -12.36 -2.39
N TRP A 71 -4.79 -11.70 -1.29
CA TRP A 71 -4.85 -10.24 -1.24
C TRP A 71 -3.48 -9.58 -1.30
N GLU A 72 -2.38 -10.29 -1.01
CA GLU A 72 -1.03 -9.74 -1.13
C GLU A 72 -0.71 -9.35 -2.57
N ASP A 73 -1.41 -9.96 -3.54
CA ASP A 73 -1.32 -9.65 -4.97
C ASP A 73 -2.33 -8.57 -5.42
N GLU A 74 -3.14 -8.00 -4.50
CA GLU A 74 -4.11 -6.94 -4.79
C GLU A 74 -3.49 -5.56 -4.49
N PRO A 75 -3.09 -4.75 -5.50
CA PRO A 75 -2.34 -3.51 -5.26
C PRO A 75 -3.11 -2.51 -4.41
N MET A 76 -4.43 -2.46 -4.56
CA MET A 76 -5.27 -1.52 -3.80
C MET A 76 -5.31 -1.80 -2.31
N ARG A 77 -5.16 -3.06 -1.87
CA ARG A 77 -5.04 -3.33 -0.43
C ARG A 77 -3.74 -2.78 0.14
N LEU A 78 -2.65 -2.89 -0.62
CA LEU A 78 -1.34 -2.35 -0.23
C LEU A 78 -1.35 -0.81 -0.26
N LEU A 79 -1.91 -0.22 -1.31
CA LEU A 79 -1.94 1.23 -1.51
C LEU A 79 -2.88 1.94 -0.55
N GLY A 80 -4.00 1.31 -0.20
CA GLY A 80 -5.00 1.79 0.76
C GLY A 80 -4.63 1.58 2.22
N ALA A 81 -3.83 0.56 2.52
CA ALA A 81 -3.35 0.32 3.88
C ALA A 81 -2.42 1.44 4.38
N PRO A 82 -2.37 1.69 5.70
CA PRO A 82 -1.60 2.77 6.32
C PRO A 82 -0.10 2.43 6.39
N LEU A 83 0.50 2.26 5.22
CA LEU A 83 1.85 1.77 5.01
C LEU A 83 2.68 2.76 4.18
N MET A 84 3.97 2.84 4.48
CA MET A 84 4.96 3.53 3.65
C MET A 84 6.09 2.56 3.27
N PRO A 85 6.52 2.51 1.99
CA PRO A 85 7.59 1.61 1.60
C PRO A 85 8.91 2.04 2.27
N ILE A 86 9.64 1.08 2.82
CA ILE A 86 11.01 1.28 3.33
C ILE A 86 12.00 0.84 2.27
N THR A 87 11.87 -0.41 1.84
CA THR A 87 12.76 -1.05 0.88
C THR A 87 12.10 -2.27 0.26
N HIS A 88 12.73 -2.84 -0.76
CA HIS A 88 12.26 -4.05 -1.41
C HIS A 88 13.43 -4.94 -1.85
N ALA A 89 13.11 -6.21 -2.11
CA ALA A 89 13.94 -7.12 -2.88
C ALA A 89 13.13 -7.61 -4.09
N THR A 90 13.71 -7.49 -5.29
CA THR A 90 13.02 -7.84 -6.55
C THR A 90 13.72 -9.00 -7.23
N GLN A 91 12.94 -9.97 -7.70
CA GLN A 91 13.42 -11.04 -8.57
C GLN A 91 12.44 -11.28 -9.72
N GLY A 92 12.85 -10.93 -10.95
CA GLY A 92 11.92 -10.94 -12.08
C GLY A 92 10.80 -9.94 -11.82
N ASN A 93 9.56 -10.43 -11.75
CA ASN A 93 8.38 -9.62 -11.47
C ASN A 93 7.90 -9.75 -10.00
N ASP A 94 8.62 -10.52 -9.17
CA ASP A 94 8.24 -10.73 -7.78
C ASP A 94 8.91 -9.67 -6.90
N HIS A 95 8.10 -8.86 -6.23
CA HIS A 95 8.54 -7.82 -5.30
C HIS A 95 8.26 -8.25 -3.87
N HIS A 96 9.31 -8.43 -3.08
CA HIS A 96 9.21 -8.65 -1.65
C HIS A 96 9.49 -7.33 -0.94
N ILE A 97 8.49 -6.79 -0.26
CA ILE A 97 8.49 -5.38 0.13
C ILE A 97 8.43 -5.30 1.66
N LEU A 98 9.30 -4.45 2.23
CA LEU A 98 9.21 -4.04 3.63
C LEU A 98 8.54 -2.67 3.70
N TRP A 99 7.48 -2.59 4.51
CA TRP A 99 6.71 -1.39 4.77
C TRP A 99 6.84 -0.97 6.24
N ALA A 100 6.90 0.33 6.48
CA ALA A 100 6.65 0.94 7.80
C ALA A 100 5.16 1.19 7.98
N VAL A 101 4.64 1.02 9.19
CA VAL A 101 3.31 1.52 9.54
C VAL A 101 3.35 3.04 9.67
N ASP A 102 2.47 3.72 8.95
CA ASP A 102 2.31 5.17 9.01
C ASP A 102 1.28 5.53 10.08
N ALA A 103 1.77 6.04 11.22
CA ALA A 103 0.94 6.41 12.36
C ALA A 103 -0.09 7.51 12.03
N HIS A 104 0.18 8.39 11.05
CA HIS A 104 -0.78 9.40 10.65
C HIS A 104 -1.91 8.76 9.84
N ARG A 105 -1.56 7.93 8.84
CA ARG A 105 -2.58 7.21 8.05
C ARG A 105 -3.43 6.28 8.91
N MET A 106 -2.84 5.65 9.92
CA MET A 106 -3.57 4.86 10.93
C MET A 106 -4.70 5.65 11.60
N VAL A 107 -4.52 6.95 11.88
CA VAL A 107 -5.50 7.75 12.64
C VAL A 107 -6.82 7.91 11.88
N TRP A 108 -6.77 8.03 10.56
CA TRP A 108 -7.93 8.34 9.75
C TRP A 108 -8.33 7.22 8.78
N HIS A 109 -7.61 6.10 8.75
CA HIS A 109 -7.83 4.96 7.86
C HIS A 109 -9.30 4.51 7.81
N ASP A 110 -9.86 4.10 8.96
CA ASP A 110 -11.25 3.62 9.05
C ASP A 110 -12.28 4.67 8.62
N THR A 111 -11.98 5.95 8.89
CA THR A 111 -12.91 7.02 8.50
C THR A 111 -12.79 7.37 7.03
N ALA A 112 -11.61 7.18 6.43
CA ALA A 112 -11.39 7.35 5.01
C ALA A 112 -12.06 6.22 4.21
N ASP A 113 -12.01 4.98 4.70
CA ASP A 113 -12.56 3.79 4.02
C ASP A 113 -14.08 3.88 3.81
N VAL A 114 -14.78 4.62 4.67
CA VAL A 114 -16.23 4.80 4.60
C VAL A 114 -16.67 6.05 3.83
N LEU A 115 -15.74 6.82 3.26
CA LEU A 115 -16.08 8.01 2.47
C LEU A 115 -16.81 7.60 1.18
N ASN A 116 -17.90 8.29 0.89
CA ASN A 116 -18.64 8.06 -0.35
C ASN A 116 -18.05 8.88 -1.50
N ILE A 117 -17.13 8.27 -2.26
CA ILE A 117 -16.53 8.85 -3.47
C ILE A 117 -17.13 8.11 -4.67
N THR A 118 -18.22 8.65 -5.23
CA THR A 118 -19.04 7.96 -6.23
C THR A 118 -18.33 7.66 -7.56
N GLU A 119 -17.31 8.44 -7.86
CA GLU A 119 -16.46 8.31 -9.05
C GLU A 119 -15.40 7.20 -8.89
N ALA A 120 -15.19 6.70 -7.66
CA ALA A 120 -14.22 5.65 -7.40
C ALA A 120 -14.72 4.30 -7.92
N ARG A 121 -13.90 3.65 -8.76
CA ARG A 121 -14.12 2.25 -9.16
C ARG A 121 -13.71 1.29 -8.05
N VAL A 122 -12.62 1.61 -7.35
CA VAL A 122 -12.11 0.85 -6.21
C VAL A 122 -11.77 1.84 -5.11
N HIS A 123 -12.11 1.50 -3.87
CA HIS A 123 -11.80 2.25 -2.67
C HIS A 123 -11.30 1.26 -1.62
N SER A 124 -10.16 1.55 -1.02
CA SER A 124 -9.62 0.82 0.11
C SER A 124 -8.85 1.79 1.00
N GLY A 125 -9.24 1.87 2.27
CA GLY A 125 -8.66 2.81 3.23
C GLY A 125 -8.77 4.25 2.73
N ASP A 126 -7.62 4.92 2.67
CA ASP A 126 -7.53 6.29 2.17
C ASP A 126 -7.24 6.40 0.66
N ALA A 127 -7.20 5.28 -0.07
CA ALA A 127 -6.87 5.27 -1.49
C ALA A 127 -8.08 4.92 -2.37
N VAL A 128 -8.23 5.65 -3.48
CA VAL A 128 -9.24 5.41 -4.50
C VAL A 128 -8.64 5.33 -5.90
N LEU A 129 -9.20 4.44 -6.74
CA LEU A 129 -8.94 4.42 -8.18
C LEU A 129 -10.11 5.05 -8.92
N ILE A 130 -9.79 6.03 -9.76
CA ILE A 130 -10.76 6.75 -10.58
C ILE A 130 -10.34 6.65 -12.04
N ASP A 131 -11.24 6.18 -12.89
CA ASP A 131 -10.98 6.05 -14.32
C ASP A 131 -11.24 7.37 -15.08
N GLY A 132 -10.63 7.48 -16.25
CA GLY A 132 -10.63 8.67 -17.08
C GLY A 132 -12.00 9.18 -17.50
N GLY A 133 -12.08 10.50 -17.69
CA GLY A 133 -13.31 11.22 -18.02
C GLY A 133 -14.12 11.65 -16.81
N ALA A 134 -13.69 11.29 -15.60
CA ALA A 134 -14.30 11.75 -14.35
C ALA A 134 -13.65 13.04 -13.83
N THR A 135 -14.46 13.87 -13.20
CA THR A 135 -13.99 14.97 -12.34
C THR A 135 -14.46 14.68 -10.93
N VAL A 136 -13.52 14.57 -10.00
CA VAL A 136 -13.82 14.25 -8.61
C VAL A 136 -13.54 15.45 -7.72
N GLN A 137 -14.43 15.70 -6.78
CA GLN A 137 -14.26 16.69 -5.71
C GLN A 137 -13.86 15.98 -4.42
N VAL A 138 -12.94 16.56 -3.66
CA VAL A 138 -12.60 16.03 -2.34
C VAL A 138 -13.82 16.09 -1.40
N PRO A 139 -14.07 15.05 -0.58
CA PRO A 139 -15.12 15.08 0.44
C PRO A 139 -14.94 16.23 1.45
N GLU A 140 -16.04 16.72 2.02
CA GLU A 140 -16.02 17.77 3.05
C GLU A 140 -15.21 17.33 4.28
N GLY A 141 -14.29 18.18 4.76
CA GLY A 141 -13.39 17.86 5.87
C GLY A 141 -12.17 17.02 5.49
N TRP A 142 -11.94 16.81 4.18
CA TRP A 142 -10.80 16.07 3.64
C TRP A 142 -10.02 16.91 2.63
N ALA A 143 -8.78 16.51 2.39
CA ALA A 143 -7.93 17.03 1.34
C ALA A 143 -7.35 15.86 0.52
N TRP A 144 -7.14 16.05 -0.78
CA TRP A 144 -6.30 15.14 -1.54
C TRP A 144 -4.85 15.26 -1.06
N ALA A 145 -4.29 14.18 -0.54
CA ALA A 145 -2.91 14.10 -0.08
C ALA A 145 -1.95 13.94 -1.26
N GLU A 146 -2.29 13.02 -2.15
CA GLU A 146 -1.48 12.62 -3.29
C GLU A 146 -2.39 12.22 -4.46
N ALA A 147 -1.88 12.41 -5.67
CA ALA A 147 -2.47 11.87 -6.89
C ALA A 147 -1.37 11.30 -7.78
N PHE A 148 -1.63 10.12 -8.32
CA PHE A 148 -0.76 9.42 -9.24
C PHE A 148 -1.54 9.04 -10.49
N ASP A 149 -0.94 9.26 -11.65
CA ASP A 149 -1.40 8.66 -12.89
C ASP A 149 -0.92 7.21 -12.91
N ALA A 150 -1.83 6.25 -12.82
CA ALA A 150 -1.54 4.82 -12.87
C ALA A 150 -1.33 4.32 -14.32
N GLY A 151 -1.46 5.20 -15.31
CA GLY A 151 -1.28 4.91 -16.72
C GLY A 151 -2.62 4.63 -17.40
N LYS A 152 -2.73 3.49 -18.07
CA LYS A 152 -3.89 3.15 -18.91
C LYS A 152 -5.20 3.05 -18.11
N GLN A 153 -6.31 3.29 -18.80
CA GLN A 153 -7.65 3.04 -18.28
C GLN A 153 -7.79 1.62 -17.70
N LEU A 154 -8.51 1.51 -16.59
CA LEU A 154 -8.71 0.29 -15.81
C LEU A 154 -7.41 -0.28 -15.20
N ALA A 155 -6.38 0.55 -14.98
CA ALA A 155 -5.22 0.13 -14.20
C ALA A 155 -5.64 -0.25 -12.76
N ASP A 156 -4.97 -1.23 -12.18
CA ASP A 156 -5.27 -1.78 -10.85
C ASP A 156 -4.43 -1.14 -9.72
N GLY A 157 -3.51 -0.24 -10.07
CA GLY A 157 -2.59 0.42 -9.14
C GLY A 157 -1.21 -0.23 -9.04
N SER A 158 -0.97 -1.38 -9.67
CA SER A 158 0.35 -2.07 -9.67
C SER A 158 1.50 -1.14 -10.11
N SER A 159 1.30 -0.38 -11.18
CA SER A 159 2.26 0.61 -11.67
C SER A 159 2.59 1.70 -10.65
N VAL A 160 1.65 2.05 -9.76
CA VAL A 160 1.87 3.02 -8.68
C VAL A 160 2.67 2.37 -7.54
N VAL A 161 2.45 1.08 -7.24
CA VAL A 161 3.33 0.34 -6.33
C VAL A 161 4.76 0.38 -6.85
N ASP A 162 5.00 0.07 -8.13
CA ASP A 162 6.32 0.14 -8.74
C ASP A 162 6.95 1.54 -8.63
N LEU A 163 6.14 2.59 -8.84
CA LEU A 163 6.59 3.98 -8.67
C LEU A 163 7.04 4.29 -7.25
N LEU A 164 6.27 3.85 -6.25
CA LEU A 164 6.59 4.04 -4.82
C LEU A 164 7.84 3.27 -4.40
N LEU A 165 8.12 2.16 -5.08
CA LEU A 165 9.32 1.35 -4.92
C LEU A 165 10.54 1.91 -5.69
N GLY A 166 10.36 2.90 -6.57
CA GLY A 166 11.43 3.43 -7.41
C GLY A 166 11.83 2.50 -8.56
N LEU A 167 10.93 1.61 -8.97
CA LEU A 167 11.12 0.69 -10.09
C LEU A 167 10.68 1.33 -11.42
N ASP A 168 11.13 0.74 -12.52
CA ASP A 168 10.71 1.16 -13.86
C ASP A 168 9.19 0.98 -14.02
N THR A 169 8.49 2.06 -14.34
CA THR A 169 7.01 2.08 -14.40
C THR A 169 6.51 3.12 -15.38
N THR A 170 5.27 2.95 -15.84
CA THR A 170 4.55 3.97 -16.61
C THR A 170 3.77 4.94 -15.73
N ALA A 171 3.68 4.68 -14.43
CA ALA A 171 2.98 5.58 -13.51
C ALA A 171 3.79 6.85 -13.27
N SER A 172 3.09 7.94 -12.93
CA SER A 172 3.74 9.21 -12.59
C SER A 172 3.01 9.94 -11.48
N LYS A 173 3.76 10.75 -10.72
CA LYS A 173 3.18 11.61 -9.69
C LYS A 173 2.55 12.84 -10.33
N VAL A 174 1.27 13.07 -10.05
CA VAL A 174 0.51 14.25 -10.51
C VAL A 174 0.64 15.37 -9.48
N CYS A 175 0.40 15.07 -8.20
CA CYS A 175 0.58 16.00 -7.09
C CYS A 175 0.86 15.25 -5.77
N SER A 176 1.43 15.95 -4.80
CA SER A 176 1.74 15.44 -3.45
C SER A 176 1.86 16.62 -2.49
N ALA A 177 1.47 16.44 -1.24
CA ALA A 177 1.43 17.44 -0.15
C ALA A 177 0.45 18.62 -0.33
N SER A 178 0.21 19.05 -1.57
CA SER A 178 -0.74 20.12 -1.91
C SER A 178 -1.40 19.83 -3.26
N CYS A 179 -2.45 19.00 -3.24
CA CYS A 179 -3.28 18.75 -4.41
C CYS A 179 -4.47 19.72 -4.47
N PRO A 180 -4.98 20.05 -5.67
CA PRO A 180 -6.20 20.84 -5.80
C PRO A 180 -7.42 20.06 -5.28
N ASP A 181 -8.41 20.75 -4.73
CA ASP A 181 -9.63 20.12 -4.18
C ASP A 181 -10.44 19.35 -5.24
N THR A 182 -10.34 19.78 -6.50
CA THR A 182 -10.95 19.13 -7.66
C THR A 182 -9.86 18.51 -8.54
N ILE A 183 -10.02 17.24 -8.91
CA ILE A 183 -9.12 16.55 -9.82
C ILE A 183 -9.92 16.04 -11.02
N THR A 184 -9.46 16.39 -12.23
CA THR A 184 -9.99 15.84 -13.49
C THR A 184 -9.05 14.73 -13.97
N VAL A 185 -9.58 13.52 -14.13
CA VAL A 185 -8.83 12.38 -14.67
C VAL A 185 -8.94 12.41 -16.20
N PRO A 186 -7.82 12.51 -16.94
CA PRO A 186 -7.84 12.50 -18.40
C PRO A 186 -8.52 11.26 -18.97
N GLU A 187 -9.20 11.39 -20.11
CA GLU A 187 -9.75 10.21 -20.81
C GLU A 187 -8.66 9.20 -21.15
N GLY A 188 -8.98 7.91 -21.02
CA GLY A 188 -8.06 6.82 -21.35
C GLY A 188 -7.01 6.51 -20.28
N THR A 189 -7.01 7.21 -19.14
CA THR A 189 -6.13 6.92 -18.00
C THR A 189 -6.89 6.47 -16.75
N THR A 190 -6.16 6.08 -15.71
CA THR A 190 -6.70 5.83 -14.37
C THR A 190 -5.81 6.53 -13.37
N TYR A 191 -6.39 7.29 -12.43
CA TYR A 191 -5.64 7.92 -11.34
C TYR A 191 -5.85 7.15 -10.03
N LEU A 192 -4.77 7.00 -9.26
CA LEU A 192 -4.82 6.69 -7.84
C LEU A 192 -4.80 8.00 -7.06
N LEU A 193 -5.84 8.26 -6.27
CA LEU A 193 -5.87 9.40 -5.37
C LEU A 193 -5.83 8.92 -3.93
N ARG A 194 -5.14 9.65 -3.06
CA ARG A 194 -5.17 9.43 -1.61
C ARG A 194 -5.80 10.61 -0.91
N VAL A 195 -6.74 10.35 0.00
CA VAL A 195 -7.32 11.36 0.87
C VAL A 195 -6.53 11.46 2.19
N ARG A 196 -6.58 12.62 2.82
CA ARG A 196 -6.19 12.81 4.22
C ARG A 196 -7.18 13.71 4.91
N TRP A 197 -7.29 13.57 6.23
CA TRP A 197 -8.08 14.49 7.03
C TRP A 197 -7.54 15.91 6.83
N SER A 198 -8.42 16.88 6.54
CA SER A 198 -8.01 18.28 6.53
C SER A 198 -7.98 18.76 7.97
N ASP A 199 -6.79 18.96 8.53
CA ASP A 199 -6.66 19.82 9.72
C ASP A 199 -7.17 21.20 9.31
N ALA A 200 -8.38 21.56 9.75
CA ALA A 200 -9.02 22.83 9.46
C ALA A 200 -8.24 24.01 10.08
#